data_AF-K1U473-F1
#
_entry.id   AF-K1U473-F1
#
_cell.length_a   1.000
_cell.length_b   1.000
_cell.length_c   1.000
_cell.angle_alpha   90.00
_cell.angle_beta   90.00
_cell.angle_gamma   90.00
#
_symmetry.space_group_name_H-M   'P 1'
#
loop_
_entity.id
_entity.type
_entity.pdbx_description
1 polymer ?
#
loop_
_entity_poly.entity_id
_entity_poly.type
_entity_poly.pdbx_seq_one_letter_code
_entity_poly.pdbx_strand_id
1 'polypeptide(L)'
;MEFFNIDGRLLETAKKAEEMASEQFAKISETAEYNGNKVLSAFINNRVSEMHLKGTIGYGYNDDGRDKLDMVYAEVFRTEDALVRHSFVNGTHALSTALFGVLRPNDTLLCVTGAPYDTLTEVINGEHGGSLKEFGVKYAQVDLLPDGTPDLEGIKAAVAKGCKVAYIQRSRGYSLRDSLSI
;
A
#
# COMPACT_ATOMS: atom_id res chain seq x y z
N MET A 1 38.23 -3.35 7.57
CA MET A 1 37.47 -4.16 8.57
C MET A 1 37.71 -3.63 9.98
N GLU A 2 37.76 -2.30 10.17
CA GLU A 2 38.18 -1.70 11.45
C GLU A 2 37.07 -1.61 12.50
N PHE A 3 35.82 -1.91 12.13
CA PHE A 3 34.66 -1.68 12.99
C PHE A 3 33.99 -2.97 13.48
N PHE A 4 34.18 -4.09 12.79
CA PHE A 4 33.54 -5.36 13.12
C PHE A 4 34.48 -6.54 12.89
N ASN A 5 34.49 -7.49 13.81
CA ASN A 5 35.22 -8.75 13.70
C ASN A 5 34.37 -9.79 12.95
N ILE A 6 34.37 -9.72 11.62
CA ILE A 6 33.62 -10.64 10.75
C ILE A 6 34.55 -11.75 10.26
N ASP A 7 34.13 -13.01 10.39
CA ASP A 7 34.89 -14.17 9.91
C ASP A 7 35.15 -14.06 8.39
N GLY A 8 36.39 -14.33 7.96
CA GLY A 8 36.80 -14.29 6.55
C GLY A 8 35.89 -15.11 5.62
N ARG A 9 35.36 -16.24 6.09
CA ARG A 9 34.44 -17.10 5.33
C ARG A 9 33.11 -16.41 5.04
N LEU A 10 32.62 -15.60 5.98
CA LEU A 10 31.37 -14.85 5.78
C LEU A 10 31.56 -13.75 4.74
N LEU A 11 32.72 -13.12 4.70
CA LEU A 11 33.03 -12.08 3.71
C LEU A 11 33.17 -12.65 2.31
N GLU A 12 33.82 -13.81 2.16
CA GLU A 12 33.88 -14.50 0.89
C GLU A 12 32.48 -14.95 0.42
N THR A 13 31.66 -15.45 1.34
CA THR A 13 30.27 -15.83 1.05
C THR A 13 29.43 -14.62 0.64
N ALA A 14 29.58 -13.48 1.33
CA ALA A 14 28.90 -12.24 1.00
C ALA A 14 29.28 -11.75 -0.41
N LYS A 15 30.57 -11.76 -0.74
CA LYS A 15 31.04 -11.39 -2.09
C LYS A 15 30.42 -12.27 -3.18
N LYS A 16 30.39 -13.59 -2.99
CA LYS A 16 29.75 -14.52 -3.93
C LYS A 16 28.24 -14.26 -4.05
N ALA A 17 27.57 -14.00 -2.93
CA ALA A 17 26.14 -13.68 -2.94
C ALA A 17 25.85 -12.37 -3.70
N GLU A 18 26.68 -11.33 -3.53
CA GLU A 18 26.58 -10.07 -4.29
C GLU A 18 26.80 -10.30 -5.79
N GLU A 19 27.81 -11.09 -6.17
CA GLU A 19 28.08 -11.45 -7.57
C GLU A 19 26.87 -12.18 -8.20
N MET A 20 26.28 -13.13 -7.47
CA MET A 20 25.07 -13.85 -7.89
C MET A 20 23.84 -12.93 -8.02
N ALA A 21 23.74 -11.88 -7.20
CA ALA A 21 22.61 -10.94 -7.20
C ALA A 21 22.77 -9.79 -8.22
N SER A 22 23.93 -9.67 -8.87
CA SER A 22 24.27 -8.54 -9.76
C SER A 22 23.24 -8.23 -10.84
N GLU A 23 22.70 -9.26 -11.50
CA GLU A 23 21.64 -9.08 -12.52
C GLU A 23 20.34 -8.50 -11.91
N GLN A 24 19.99 -8.92 -10.70
CA GLN A 24 18.81 -8.40 -10.01
C GLN A 24 19.02 -6.95 -9.56
N PHE A 25 20.23 -6.61 -9.09
CA PHE A 25 20.56 -5.21 -8.79
C PHE A 25 20.48 -4.32 -10.02
N ALA A 26 20.96 -4.78 -11.18
CA ALA A 26 20.82 -4.04 -12.43
C ALA A 26 19.35 -3.75 -12.78
N LYS A 27 18.45 -4.76 -12.65
CA LYS A 27 17.01 -4.58 -12.86
C LYS A 27 16.36 -3.62 -11.86
N ILE A 28 16.79 -3.67 -10.59
CA ILE A 28 16.33 -2.73 -9.56
C ILE A 28 16.77 -1.31 -9.90
N SER A 29 18.01 -1.12 -10.37
CA SER A 29 18.52 0.18 -10.82
C SER A 29 17.72 0.75 -11.99
N GLU A 30 17.42 -0.06 -13.01
CA GLU A 30 16.57 0.35 -14.14
C GLU A 30 15.17 0.76 -13.67
N THR A 31 14.56 -0.04 -12.79
CA THR A 31 13.24 0.27 -12.21
C THR A 31 13.28 1.55 -11.37
N ALA A 32 14.36 1.79 -10.63
CA ALA A 32 14.57 2.99 -9.82
C ALA A 32 14.73 4.23 -10.71
N GLU A 33 15.48 4.13 -11.80
CA GLU A 33 15.65 5.22 -12.77
C GLU A 33 14.32 5.59 -13.43
N TYR A 34 13.57 4.60 -13.91
CA TYR A 34 12.24 4.83 -14.47
C TYR A 34 11.30 5.51 -13.47
N ASN A 35 11.23 5.02 -12.23
CA ASN A 35 10.37 5.60 -11.21
C ASN A 35 10.86 6.99 -10.76
N GLY A 36 12.17 7.23 -10.73
CA GLY A 36 12.76 8.54 -10.46
C GLY A 36 12.35 9.56 -11.51
N ASN A 37 12.44 9.22 -12.79
CA ASN A 37 11.98 10.06 -13.90
C ASN A 37 10.46 10.31 -13.84
N LYS A 38 9.66 9.29 -13.50
CA LYS A 38 8.21 9.43 -13.31
C LYS A 38 7.87 10.44 -12.20
N VAL A 39 8.52 10.35 -11.04
CA VAL A 39 8.31 11.29 -9.93
C VAL A 39 8.80 12.69 -10.31
N LEU A 40 9.98 12.81 -10.91
CA LEU A 40 10.53 14.10 -11.35
C LEU A 40 9.60 14.80 -12.35
N SER A 41 9.07 14.05 -13.32
CA SER A 41 8.09 14.58 -14.29
C SER A 41 6.85 15.13 -13.59
N ALA A 42 6.30 14.41 -12.60
CA ALA A 42 5.12 14.87 -11.87
C ALA A 42 5.40 16.16 -11.08
N PHE A 43 6.58 16.31 -10.48
CA PHE A 43 6.99 17.55 -9.82
C PHE A 43 7.06 18.72 -10.81
N ILE A 44 7.65 18.50 -11.99
CA ILE A 44 7.79 19.52 -13.05
C ILE A 44 6.41 19.93 -13.58
N ASN A 45 5.57 18.96 -13.93
CA ASN A 45 4.23 19.20 -14.49
C ASN A 45 3.33 19.97 -13.52
N ASN A 46 3.44 19.67 -12.22
CA ASN A 46 2.72 20.38 -11.17
C ASN A 46 3.36 21.71 -10.76
N ARG A 47 4.52 22.06 -11.34
CA ARG A 47 5.29 23.30 -11.10
C ARG A 47 5.68 23.48 -9.64
N VAL A 48 6.11 22.39 -8.99
CA VAL A 48 6.56 22.45 -7.59
C VAL A 48 7.73 23.43 -7.47
N SER A 49 7.76 24.22 -6.39
CA SER A 49 8.70 25.30 -6.16
C SER A 49 8.89 25.49 -4.66
N GLU A 50 9.85 26.33 -4.27
CA GLU A 50 10.14 26.65 -2.86
C GLU A 50 8.90 27.16 -2.11
N MET A 51 7.98 27.87 -2.79
CA MET A 51 6.76 28.39 -2.16
C MET A 51 5.89 27.29 -1.54
N HIS A 52 5.85 26.12 -2.17
CA HIS A 52 5.07 24.96 -1.71
C HIS A 52 5.66 24.28 -0.46
N LEU A 53 6.86 24.69 -0.01
CA LEU A 53 7.55 24.07 1.13
C LEU A 53 7.30 24.79 2.47
N LYS A 54 6.50 25.87 2.48
CA LYS A 54 6.34 26.74 3.66
C LYS A 54 5.36 26.20 4.70
N GLY A 55 4.41 25.35 4.28
CA GLY A 55 3.33 24.84 5.12
C GLY A 55 2.36 25.93 5.61
N THR A 56 1.32 25.52 6.32
CA THR A 56 0.33 26.41 6.92
C THR A 56 0.11 26.11 8.40
N ILE A 57 -0.55 27.04 9.11
CA ILE A 57 -0.94 26.91 10.52
C ILE A 57 -2.44 27.13 10.69
N GLY A 58 -2.99 26.73 11.83
CA GLY A 58 -4.42 26.88 12.12
C GLY A 58 -5.27 25.99 11.20
N TYR A 59 -6.28 26.57 10.54
CA TYR A 59 -7.19 25.82 9.66
C TYR A 59 -6.53 25.28 8.38
N GLY A 60 -5.43 25.89 7.93
CA GLY A 60 -4.77 25.47 6.69
C GLY A 60 -5.62 25.65 5.43
N TYR A 61 -6.43 26.72 5.37
CA TYR A 61 -7.13 27.09 4.15
C TYR A 61 -6.14 27.55 3.08
N ASN A 62 -6.38 27.15 1.83
CA ASN A 62 -5.55 27.49 0.67
C ASN A 62 -4.07 27.13 0.87
N ASP A 63 -3.81 25.97 1.47
CA ASP A 63 -2.45 25.41 1.54
C ASP A 63 -2.07 24.83 0.17
N ASP A 64 -1.53 25.69 -0.69
CA ASP A 64 -1.13 25.34 -2.04
C ASP A 64 -0.04 24.24 -2.06
N GLY A 65 0.81 24.18 -1.03
CA GLY A 65 1.82 23.13 -0.92
C GLY A 65 1.21 21.75 -0.67
N ARG A 66 0.23 21.66 0.23
CA ARG A 66 -0.56 20.45 0.49
C ARG A 66 -1.32 20.02 -0.75
N ASP A 67 -2.03 20.95 -1.39
CA ASP A 67 -2.87 20.64 -2.54
C ASP A 67 -2.01 20.21 -3.76
N LYS A 68 -0.81 20.79 -3.92
CA LYS A 68 0.16 20.34 -4.94
C LYS A 68 0.72 18.96 -4.68
N LEU A 69 0.94 18.59 -3.42
CA LEU A 69 1.40 17.25 -3.08
C LEU A 69 0.38 16.18 -3.48
N ASP A 70 -0.92 16.47 -3.30
CA ASP A 70 -2.00 15.59 -3.79
C ASP A 70 -1.94 15.43 -5.31
N MET A 71 -1.83 16.53 -6.05
CA MET A 71 -1.73 16.47 -7.51
C MET A 71 -0.52 15.67 -7.99
N VAL A 72 0.64 15.82 -7.33
CA VAL A 72 1.85 15.05 -7.65
C VAL A 72 1.62 13.56 -7.42
N TYR A 73 1.02 13.17 -6.29
CA TYR A 73 0.71 11.77 -6.01
C TYR A 73 -0.31 11.20 -7.01
N ALA A 74 -1.37 11.96 -7.33
CA ALA A 74 -2.37 11.58 -8.30
C ALA A 74 -1.72 11.32 -9.67
N GLU A 75 -0.82 12.19 -10.12
CA GLU A 75 -0.11 12.00 -11.38
C GLU A 75 0.84 10.79 -11.36
N VAL A 76 1.62 10.60 -10.28
CA VAL A 76 2.56 9.48 -10.13
C VAL A 76 1.84 8.12 -10.14
N PHE A 77 0.68 8.05 -9.47
CA PHE A 77 -0.14 6.84 -9.39
C PHE A 77 -1.17 6.72 -10.53
N ARG A 78 -1.27 7.74 -11.39
CA ARG A 78 -2.22 7.82 -12.51
C ARG A 78 -3.68 7.68 -12.05
N THR A 79 -4.02 8.39 -10.98
CA THR A 79 -5.37 8.48 -10.43
C THR A 79 -5.95 9.87 -10.68
N GLU A 80 -7.26 10.00 -10.58
CA GLU A 80 -7.95 11.28 -10.75
C GLU A 80 -7.66 12.25 -9.58
N ASP A 81 -7.45 11.70 -8.39
CA ASP A 81 -7.18 12.46 -7.16
C ASP A 81 -6.29 11.65 -6.20
N ALA A 82 -5.77 12.32 -5.16
CA ALA A 82 -5.03 11.70 -4.06
C ALA A 82 -5.24 12.47 -2.76
N LEU A 83 -5.06 11.79 -1.62
CA LEU A 83 -5.14 12.41 -0.30
C LEU A 83 -3.88 12.07 0.51
N VAL A 84 -2.93 13.00 0.56
CA VAL A 84 -1.62 12.82 1.20
C VAL A 84 -1.48 13.74 2.40
N ARG A 85 -1.54 13.18 3.61
CA ARG A 85 -1.60 13.98 4.85
C ARG A 85 -0.67 13.42 5.91
N HIS A 86 0.01 14.33 6.62
CA HIS A 86 0.76 14.00 7.84
C HIS A 86 -0.16 13.61 9.01
N SER A 87 -1.46 13.91 8.92
CA SER A 87 -2.46 13.58 9.95
C SER A 87 -2.76 12.08 10.05
N PHE A 88 -2.42 11.29 9.03
CA PHE A 88 -2.48 9.83 9.14
C PHE A 88 -1.36 9.33 10.06
N VAL A 89 -1.73 8.82 11.23
CA VAL A 89 -0.76 8.33 12.23
C VAL A 89 0.02 7.09 11.80
N ASN A 90 -0.52 6.29 10.86
CA ASN A 90 0.14 5.14 10.24
C ASN A 90 -0.63 4.66 8.98
N GLY A 91 -0.12 3.62 8.32
CA GLY A 91 -0.77 3.02 7.14
C GLY A 91 -2.12 2.36 7.43
N THR A 92 -2.30 1.76 8.62
CA THR A 92 -3.60 1.20 9.02
C THR A 92 -4.67 2.29 9.07
N HIS A 93 -4.35 3.48 9.60
CA HIS A 93 -5.28 4.61 9.62
C HIS A 93 -5.68 5.02 8.20
N ALA A 94 -4.74 5.12 7.25
CA ALA A 94 -5.08 5.44 5.86
C ALA A 94 -6.02 4.39 5.22
N LEU A 95 -5.77 3.09 5.46
CA LEU A 95 -6.64 2.01 5.02
C LEU A 95 -8.04 2.09 5.67
N SER A 96 -8.10 2.30 6.98
CA SER A 96 -9.36 2.48 7.71
C SER A 96 -10.15 3.64 7.14
N THR A 97 -9.54 4.81 6.97
CA THR A 97 -10.20 5.99 6.40
C THR A 97 -10.77 5.71 5.01
N ALA A 98 -10.02 5.02 4.15
CA ALA A 98 -10.52 4.63 2.83
C ALA A 98 -11.75 3.71 2.93
N LEU A 99 -11.69 2.66 3.76
CA LEU A 99 -12.77 1.70 3.94
C LEU A 99 -14.03 2.35 4.53
N PHE A 100 -13.90 3.08 5.64
CA PHE A 100 -15.03 3.80 6.26
C PHE A 100 -15.59 4.90 5.35
N GLY A 101 -14.76 5.52 4.51
CA GLY A 101 -15.18 6.54 3.56
C GLY A 101 -16.15 6.02 2.50
N VAL A 102 -15.95 4.78 2.04
CA VAL A 102 -16.70 4.21 0.90
C VAL A 102 -17.75 3.16 1.28
N LEU A 103 -17.66 2.56 2.47
CA LEU A 103 -18.62 1.55 2.95
C LEU A 103 -19.73 2.18 3.81
N ARG A 104 -20.94 1.63 3.72
CA ARG A 104 -22.13 2.04 4.48
C ARG A 104 -22.80 0.82 5.14
N PRO A 105 -23.70 1.01 6.12
CA PRO A 105 -24.42 -0.12 6.72
C PRO A 105 -25.10 -0.99 5.66
N ASN A 106 -24.97 -2.30 5.80
CA ASN A 106 -25.40 -3.36 4.87
C ASN A 106 -24.54 -3.58 3.62
N ASP A 107 -23.55 -2.74 3.33
CA ASP A 107 -22.56 -3.03 2.29
C ASP A 107 -21.71 -4.24 2.68
N THR A 108 -21.14 -4.92 1.68
CA THR A 108 -20.20 -6.04 1.89
C THR A 108 -18.80 -5.62 1.45
N LEU A 109 -17.83 -5.76 2.36
CA LEU A 109 -16.40 -5.77 2.09
C LEU A 109 -15.96 -7.21 1.79
N LEU A 110 -15.38 -7.43 0.60
CA LEU A 110 -14.90 -8.73 0.15
C LEU A 110 -13.36 -8.73 0.08
N CYS A 111 -12.69 -9.44 1.00
CA CYS A 111 -11.25 -9.67 0.92
C CYS A 111 -10.95 -10.80 -0.09
N VAL A 112 -10.27 -10.50 -1.19
CA VAL A 112 -10.07 -11.45 -2.30
C VAL A 112 -8.69 -12.13 -2.32
N THR A 113 -7.88 -11.87 -1.31
CA THR A 113 -6.51 -12.39 -1.19
C THR A 113 -6.28 -13.08 0.15
N GLY A 114 -7.30 -13.76 0.67
CA GLY A 114 -7.33 -14.31 2.02
C GLY A 114 -7.55 -13.26 3.11
N ALA A 115 -7.22 -13.65 4.35
CA ALA A 115 -7.37 -12.79 5.51
C ALA A 115 -6.50 -11.53 5.40
N PRO A 116 -7.03 -10.35 5.78
CA PRO A 116 -6.24 -9.13 5.84
C PRO A 116 -5.21 -9.22 6.98
N TYR A 117 -4.23 -8.32 6.98
CA TYR A 117 -3.31 -8.14 8.10
C TYR A 117 -4.02 -8.01 9.46
N ASP A 118 -3.40 -8.56 10.51
CA ASP A 118 -3.92 -8.55 11.88
C ASP A 118 -4.41 -7.18 12.35
N THR A 119 -3.67 -6.11 12.03
CA THR A 119 -4.04 -4.74 12.42
C THR A 119 -5.31 -4.24 11.72
N LEU A 120 -5.63 -4.75 10.53
CA LEU A 120 -6.84 -4.41 9.80
C LEU A 120 -8.02 -5.33 10.19
N THR A 121 -7.75 -6.52 10.71
CA THR A 121 -8.78 -7.41 11.26
C THR A 121 -9.56 -6.73 12.37
N GLU A 122 -8.90 -5.99 13.27
CA GLU A 122 -9.58 -5.21 14.32
C GLU A 122 -10.47 -4.10 13.76
N VAL A 123 -10.01 -3.41 12.71
CA VAL A 123 -10.79 -2.37 12.03
C VAL A 123 -12.06 -2.94 11.39
N ILE A 124 -11.98 -4.15 10.86
CA ILE A 124 -13.08 -4.79 10.13
C ILE A 124 -14.05 -5.50 11.10
N ASN A 125 -13.51 -6.35 11.99
CA ASN A 125 -14.26 -7.33 12.78
C ASN A 125 -14.07 -7.18 14.30
N GLY A 126 -13.28 -6.22 14.77
CA GLY A 126 -13.00 -6.03 16.20
C GLY A 126 -14.26 -5.77 17.04
N GLU A 127 -14.17 -6.09 18.33
CA GLU A 127 -15.27 -5.99 19.30
C GLU A 127 -15.01 -4.90 20.36
N HIS A 128 -14.09 -3.99 20.06
CA HIS A 128 -13.61 -2.95 21.00
C HIS A 128 -14.25 -1.58 20.78
N GLY A 129 -15.34 -1.49 20.01
CA GLY A 129 -16.04 -0.23 19.74
C GLY A 129 -15.52 0.48 18.49
N GLY A 130 -16.30 0.46 17.42
CA GLY A 130 -16.10 1.23 16.20
C GLY A 130 -15.57 0.47 14.98
N SER A 131 -15.68 -0.86 14.94
CA SER A 131 -15.32 -1.65 13.75
C SER A 131 -16.37 -1.55 12.65
N LEU A 132 -15.98 -1.82 11.39
CA LEU A 132 -16.92 -1.83 10.25
C LEU A 132 -18.12 -2.75 10.51
N LYS A 133 -17.90 -3.92 11.12
CA LYS A 133 -18.93 -4.87 11.54
C LYS A 133 -19.94 -4.23 12.51
N GLU A 134 -19.49 -3.47 13.50
CA GLU A 134 -20.38 -2.77 14.45
C GLU A 134 -21.21 -1.66 13.78
N PHE A 135 -20.69 -1.05 12.71
CA PHE A 135 -21.45 -0.15 11.84
C PHE A 135 -22.36 -0.86 10.81
N GLY A 136 -22.50 -2.18 10.90
CA GLY A 136 -23.38 -2.98 10.05
C GLY A 136 -22.82 -3.32 8.68
N VAL A 137 -21.51 -3.14 8.45
CA VAL A 137 -20.84 -3.60 7.22
C VAL A 137 -20.58 -5.09 7.31
N LYS A 138 -20.89 -5.82 6.25
CA LYS A 138 -20.71 -7.27 6.16
C LYS A 138 -19.29 -7.58 5.68
N TYR A 139 -18.73 -8.65 6.22
CA TYR A 139 -17.42 -9.17 5.82
C TYR A 139 -17.58 -10.47 5.02
N ALA A 140 -16.82 -10.59 3.93
CA ALA A 140 -16.65 -11.82 3.19
C ALA A 140 -15.19 -11.97 2.75
N GLN A 141 -14.77 -13.20 2.49
CA GLN A 141 -13.40 -13.51 2.10
C GLN A 141 -13.37 -14.64 1.07
N VAL A 142 -12.39 -14.58 0.17
CA VAL A 142 -11.95 -15.70 -0.67
C VAL A 142 -10.48 -15.92 -0.38
N ASP A 143 -10.16 -17.15 0.01
CA ASP A 143 -8.77 -17.56 0.24
C ASP A 143 -8.02 -17.72 -1.07
N LEU A 144 -6.70 -17.59 -0.98
CA LEU A 144 -5.82 -17.94 -2.08
C LEU A 144 -5.82 -19.46 -2.26
N LEU A 145 -5.51 -19.91 -3.47
CA LEU A 145 -5.28 -21.31 -3.77
C LEU A 145 -4.05 -21.82 -2.98
N PRO A 146 -3.89 -23.16 -2.82
CA PRO A 146 -2.75 -23.74 -2.10
C PRO A 146 -1.37 -23.33 -2.65
N ASP A 147 -1.30 -22.92 -3.91
CA ASP A 147 -0.08 -22.41 -4.56
C ASP A 147 0.17 -20.91 -4.32
N GLY A 148 -0.70 -20.23 -3.57
CA GLY A 148 -0.61 -18.81 -3.23
C GLY A 148 -1.21 -17.86 -4.26
N THR A 149 -1.82 -18.37 -5.34
CA THR A 149 -2.45 -17.56 -6.37
C THR A 149 -3.92 -17.22 -6.05
N PRO A 150 -4.47 -16.11 -6.59
CA PRO A 150 -5.89 -15.77 -6.38
C PRO A 150 -6.85 -16.80 -6.99
N ASP A 151 -7.84 -17.27 -6.21
CA ASP A 151 -8.94 -18.10 -6.73
C ASP A 151 -9.93 -17.24 -7.53
N LEU A 152 -9.65 -17.05 -8.83
CA LEU A 152 -10.46 -16.20 -9.70
C LEU A 152 -11.92 -16.66 -9.83
N GLU A 153 -12.17 -17.97 -9.81
CA GLU A 153 -13.53 -18.50 -9.89
C GLU A 153 -14.28 -18.29 -8.57
N GLY A 154 -13.62 -18.51 -7.43
CA GLY A 154 -14.15 -18.19 -6.11
C GLY A 154 -14.45 -16.70 -5.96
N ILE A 155 -13.54 -15.82 -6.41
CA ILE A 155 -13.72 -14.37 -6.43
C ILE A 155 -14.95 -13.99 -7.28
N LYS A 156 -15.05 -14.52 -8.50
CA LYS A 156 -16.18 -14.26 -9.39
C LYS A 156 -17.51 -14.68 -8.79
N ALA A 157 -17.56 -15.86 -8.15
CA ALA A 157 -18.73 -16.36 -7.46
C ALA A 157 -19.11 -15.51 -6.23
N ALA A 158 -18.12 -15.01 -5.48
CA ALA A 158 -18.34 -14.15 -4.33
C ALA A 158 -18.84 -12.75 -4.74
N VAL A 159 -18.23 -12.15 -5.77
CA VAL A 159 -18.66 -10.85 -6.34
C VAL A 159 -20.09 -10.95 -6.86
N ALA A 160 -20.47 -12.07 -7.48
CA ALA A 160 -21.84 -12.30 -7.97
C ALA A 160 -22.92 -12.30 -6.86
N LYS A 161 -22.53 -12.56 -5.60
CA LYS A 161 -23.44 -12.45 -4.43
C LYS A 161 -23.62 -11.00 -3.94
N GLY A 162 -22.86 -10.06 -4.49
CA GLY A 162 -22.90 -8.64 -4.18
C GLY A 162 -21.81 -8.22 -3.18
N CYS A 163 -20.92 -7.34 -3.64
CA CYS A 163 -19.96 -6.62 -2.80
C CYS A 163 -19.83 -5.16 -3.24
N LYS A 164 -19.63 -4.25 -2.28
CA LYS A 164 -19.37 -2.84 -2.57
C LYS A 164 -17.89 -2.58 -2.81
N VAL A 165 -17.02 -3.26 -2.07
CA VAL A 165 -15.57 -3.14 -2.16
C VAL A 165 -14.95 -4.53 -2.23
N ALA A 166 -14.06 -4.73 -3.20
CA ALA A 166 -13.12 -5.86 -3.23
C ALA A 166 -11.76 -5.36 -2.72
N TYR A 167 -11.26 -5.97 -1.65
CA TYR A 167 -9.99 -5.63 -1.02
C TYR A 167 -8.89 -6.60 -1.42
N ILE A 168 -7.81 -6.05 -1.99
CA ILE A 168 -6.64 -6.79 -2.47
C ILE A 168 -5.45 -6.40 -1.61
N GLN A 169 -4.81 -7.40 -1.00
CA GLN A 169 -3.57 -7.21 -0.26
C GLN A 169 -2.37 -7.65 -1.10
N ARG A 170 -1.60 -6.68 -1.59
CA ARG A 170 -0.40 -6.94 -2.40
C ARG A 170 0.67 -7.69 -1.61
N SER A 171 1.09 -7.14 -0.47
CA SER A 171 2.16 -7.73 0.34
C SER A 171 1.68 -8.98 1.08
N ARG A 172 2.57 -9.96 1.19
CA ARG A 172 2.27 -11.26 1.84
C ARG A 172 2.14 -11.17 3.37
N GLY A 173 2.70 -10.14 3.97
CA GLY A 173 2.79 -10.05 5.42
C GLY A 173 3.57 -11.18 6.06
N TYR A 174 2.98 -11.80 7.08
CA TYR A 174 3.58 -12.93 7.80
C TYR A 174 3.32 -14.29 7.16
N SER A 175 2.71 -14.33 5.96
CA SER A 175 2.49 -15.57 5.23
C SER A 175 3.75 -16.05 4.49
N LEU A 176 3.83 -17.36 4.23
CA LEU A 176 4.97 -18.00 3.54
C LEU A 176 4.85 -18.01 2.01
N ARG A 177 3.79 -17.45 1.44
CA ARG A 177 3.63 -17.31 -0.02
C ARG A 177 4.48 -16.16 -0.56
N ASP A 178 4.53 -15.99 -1.88
CA ASP A 178 5.07 -14.76 -2.47
C ASP A 178 4.09 -13.59 -2.36
N SER A 179 4.61 -12.37 -2.40
CA SER A 179 3.77 -11.17 -2.53
C SER A 179 3.19 -11.13 -3.95
N LEU A 180 1.98 -10.60 -4.08
CA LEU A 180 1.32 -10.53 -5.38
C LEU A 180 2.02 -9.49 -6.27
N SER A 181 2.28 -9.89 -7.52
CA SER A 181 2.56 -8.96 -8.60
C SER A 181 1.22 -8.46 -9.16
N ILE A 182 1.09 -7.14 -9.33
CA ILE A 182 -0.08 -6.45 -9.87
C ILE A 182 0.33 -5.50 -10.98
#